data_AF-A0A1B1RZZ8-F1
#
_entry.id   AF-A0A1B1RZZ8-F1
#
_cell.length_a   1.000
_cell.length_b   1.000
_cell.length_c   1.000
_cell.angle_alpha   90.00
_cell.angle_beta   90.00
_cell.angle_gamma   90.00
#
_symmetry.space_group_name_H-M   'P 1'
#
loop_
_entity.id
_entity.type
_entity.pdbx_description
1 polymer ?
#
loop_
_entity_poly.entity_id
_entity_poly.type
_entity_poly.pdbx_seq_one_letter_code
_entity_poly.pdbx_strand_id
1 'polypeptide(L)'
;MKRKNLVNGIILAFSVVLIRFIDVRIYDMNLIVTLLILVALIYSAMRVVDRFPSLDEPVSKRASFVVNTFVIIAIFLAFFVFKL
;
A
#
# COMPACT_ATOMS: atom_id res chain seq x y z
N MET A 1 -1.40 -15.01 -11.46
CA MET A 1 -1.71 -13.89 -10.53
C MET A 1 -2.37 -12.79 -11.34
N LYS A 2 -3.43 -12.17 -10.84
CA LYS A 2 -4.06 -11.02 -11.51
C LYS A 2 -3.33 -9.72 -11.15
N ARG A 3 -3.41 -8.69 -12.00
CA ARG A 3 -2.88 -7.33 -11.70
C ARG A 3 -3.45 -6.79 -10.40
N LYS A 4 -4.71 -7.08 -10.13
CA LYS A 4 -5.41 -6.75 -8.89
C LYS A 4 -4.66 -7.16 -7.61
N ASN A 5 -4.08 -8.36 -7.58
CA ASN A 5 -3.32 -8.81 -6.40
C ASN A 5 -2.04 -8.00 -6.19
N LEU A 6 -1.42 -7.56 -7.30
CA LEU A 6 -0.23 -6.71 -7.28
C LEU A 6 -0.58 -5.32 -6.73
N VAL A 7 -1.69 -4.76 -7.21
CA VAL A 7 -2.19 -3.46 -6.77
C VAL A 7 -2.60 -3.50 -5.30
N ASN A 8 -3.19 -4.61 -4.82
CA ASN A 8 -3.48 -4.77 -3.39
C ASN A 8 -2.20 -4.67 -2.54
N GLY A 9 -1.10 -5.30 -2.98
CA GLY A 9 0.19 -5.18 -2.30
C GLY A 9 0.72 -3.75 -2.29
N ILE A 10 0.60 -3.03 -3.41
CA ILE A 10 0.98 -1.62 -3.52
C ILE A 10 0.13 -0.74 -2.59
N ILE A 11 -1.19 -0.93 -2.58
CA ILE A 11 -2.12 -0.19 -1.72
C ILE A 11 -1.77 -0.40 -0.26
N LEU A 12 -1.54 -1.65 0.15
CA LEU A 12 -1.22 -1.98 1.52
C LEU A 12 0.10 -1.33 1.95
N ALA A 13 1.14 -1.44 1.11
CA ALA A 13 2.43 -0.80 1.33
C ALA A 13 2.31 0.72 1.50
N PHE A 14 1.63 1.37 0.56
CA PHE A 14 1.42 2.82 0.58
C PHE A 14 0.61 3.27 1.80
N SER A 15 -0.45 2.52 2.14
CA SER A 15 -1.30 2.80 3.30
C SER A 15 -0.51 2.76 4.61
N VAL A 16 0.37 1.76 4.77
CA VAL A 16 1.23 1.64 5.95
C VAL A 16 2.21 2.80 6.04
N VAL A 17 2.89 3.14 4.94
CA VAL A 17 3.85 4.26 4.90
C VAL A 17 3.15 5.58 5.21
N LEU A 18 1.99 5.84 4.61
CA LEU A 18 1.23 7.08 4.79
C LEU A 18 0.80 7.24 6.25
N ILE A 19 0.26 6.18 6.85
CA ILE A 19 -0.22 6.23 8.23
C ILE A 19 0.95 6.41 9.20
N ARG A 20 2.08 5.72 8.98
CA ARG A 20 3.27 5.94 9.80
C ARG A 20 3.83 7.34 9.66
N PHE A 21 3.76 7.90 8.46
CA PHE A 21 4.12 9.30 8.26
C PHE A 21 3.25 10.24 9.09
N ILE A 22 1.92 10.05 9.08
CA ILE A 22 1.00 10.86 9.88
C ILE A 22 1.29 10.70 11.39
N ASP A 23 1.46 9.46 11.84
CA ASP A 23 1.70 9.08 13.24
C ASP A 23 2.97 9.74 13.80
N VAL A 24 4.07 9.70 13.03
CA VAL A 24 5.37 10.22 13.48
C VAL A 24 5.49 11.73 13.29
N ARG A 25 4.88 12.31 12.25
CA ARG A 25 5.12 13.70 11.84
C ARG A 25 4.01 14.68 12.19
N ILE A 26 2.77 14.23 12.29
CA ILE A 26 1.61 15.10 12.48
C ILE A 26 1.10 14.98 13.90
N TYR A 27 0.84 13.76 14.37
CA TYR A 27 0.24 13.52 15.67
C TYR A 27 0.40 12.06 16.11
N ASP A 28 0.73 11.83 17.38
CA ASP A 28 0.84 10.49 17.99
C ASP A 28 -0.54 9.82 18.07
N MET A 29 -0.82 8.96 17.09
CA MET A 29 -2.15 8.36 16.95
C MET A 29 -2.27 7.12 17.84
N ASN A 30 -3.36 7.06 18.61
CA ASN A 30 -3.73 5.84 19.32
C ASN A 30 -3.88 4.69 18.31
N LEU A 31 -3.31 3.54 18.65
CA LEU A 31 -3.34 2.29 17.87
C LEU A 31 -4.73 1.97 17.28
N ILE A 32 -5.81 2.16 18.05
CA ILE A 32 -7.17 1.87 17.57
C ILE A 32 -7.55 2.80 16.41
N VAL A 33 -7.26 4.10 16.54
CA VAL A 33 -7.52 5.10 15.50
C VAL A 33 -6.69 4.80 14.26
N THR A 34 -5.41 4.47 14.44
CA THR A 34 -4.50 4.04 13.38
C THR A 34 -5.04 2.86 12.59
N LEU A 35 -5.55 1.82 13.28
CA LEU A 35 -6.14 0.65 12.63
C LEU A 35 -7.42 1.00 11.87
N LEU A 36 -8.29 1.84 12.43
CA LEU A 36 -9.52 2.28 11.76
C LEU A 36 -9.22 3.05 10.47
N ILE A 37 -8.26 3.99 10.52
CA ILE A 37 -7.83 4.76 9.34
C ILE A 37 -7.19 3.83 8.31
N LEU A 38 -6.36 2.87 8.74
CA LEU A 38 -5.73 1.90 7.84
C LEU A 38 -6.77 1.07 7.09
N VAL A 39 -7.75 0.52 7.80
CA VAL A 39 -8.83 -0.28 7.20
C VAL A 39 -9.66 0.59 6.26
N ALA A 40 -10.03 1.81 6.66
CA ALA A 40 -10.79 2.73 5.81
C ALA A 40 -10.03 3.11 4.53
N LEU A 41 -8.72 3.34 4.64
CA LEU A 41 -7.85 3.68 3.52
C LEU A 41 -7.71 2.51 2.54
N ILE A 42 -7.44 1.31 3.05
CA ILE A 42 -7.33 0.10 2.22
C ILE A 42 -8.67 -0.18 1.53
N TYR A 43 -9.78 -0.15 2.26
CA TYR A 43 -11.11 -0.40 1.70
C TYR A 43 -11.48 0.60 0.60
N SER A 44 -11.27 1.89 0.85
CA SER A 44 -11.56 2.94 -0.13
C SER A 44 -10.68 2.81 -1.37
N ALA A 45 -9.38 2.56 -1.20
CA ALA A 45 -8.46 2.36 -2.32
C ALA A 45 -8.81 1.10 -3.14
N MET A 46 -9.14 -0.01 -2.49
CA MET A 46 -9.59 -1.23 -3.18
C MET A 46 -10.89 -1.00 -3.94
N ARG A 47 -11.84 -0.25 -3.37
CA ARG A 47 -13.09 0.10 -4.06
C ARG A 47 -12.86 0.95 -5.30
N VAL A 48 -11.84 1.79 -5.31
CA VAL A 48 -11.42 2.54 -6.51
C VAL A 48 -10.81 1.59 -7.54
N VAL A 49 -9.93 0.68 -7.11
CA VAL A 49 -9.31 -0.35 -7.97
C VAL A 49 -10.32 -1.26 -8.64
N ASP A 50 -11.38 -1.64 -7.92
CA ASP A 50 -12.46 -2.49 -8.44
C ASP A 50 -13.22 -1.86 -9.62
N ARG A 51 -13.14 -0.54 -9.80
CA ARG A 51 -13.75 0.15 -10.94
C ARG A 51 -12.95 0.02 -12.23
N PHE A 52 -11.71 -0.50 -12.17
CA PHE A 52 -10.83 -0.62 -13.34
C PHE A 52 -10.77 -2.08 -13.84
N PRO A 53 -11.54 -2.43 -14.89
CA PRO A 53 -11.56 -3.79 -15.43
C PRO A 53 -10.21 -4.22 -16.05
N SER A 54 -9.33 -3.27 -16.39
CA SER A 54 -7.97 -3.54 -16.89
C SER A 54 -7.05 -4.22 -15.85
N LEU A 55 -7.46 -4.28 -14.59
CA LEU A 55 -6.72 -4.91 -13.49
C LEU A 55 -7.10 -6.39 -13.26
N ASP A 56 -8.11 -6.89 -13.98
CA ASP A 56 -8.45 -8.33 -13.98
C ASP A 56 -7.54 -9.17 -14.87
N GLU A 57 -6.72 -8.52 -15.71
CA GLU A 57 -5.78 -9.20 -16.58
C GLU A 57 -4.71 -9.97 -15.79
N PRO A 58 -4.29 -11.16 -16.28
CA PRO A 58 -3.21 -11.92 -15.69
C PRO A 58 -1.86 -11.19 -15.86
N VAL A 59 -1.02 -11.29 -14.83
CA VAL A 59 0.35 -10.78 -14.83
C VAL A 59 1.33 -11.94 -14.89
N SER A 60 2.40 -11.75 -15.67
CA SER A 60 3.52 -12.70 -15.70
C SER A 60 4.23 -12.75 -14.35
N LYS A 61 4.76 -13.92 -13.97
CA LYS A 61 5.49 -14.08 -12.70
C LYS A 61 6.67 -13.10 -12.59
N ARG A 62 7.37 -12.84 -13.71
CA ARG A 62 8.51 -11.91 -13.77
C ARG A 62 8.09 -10.48 -13.47
N ALA A 63 7.01 -9.99 -14.09
CA ALA A 63 6.52 -8.64 -13.83
C ALA A 63 6.04 -8.49 -12.37
N SER A 64 5.37 -9.52 -11.83
CA SER A 64 4.96 -9.53 -10.42
C SER A 64 6.16 -9.44 -9.48
N PHE A 65 7.20 -10.23 -9.73
CA PHE A 65 8.43 -10.19 -8.93
C PHE A 65 9.09 -8.81 -8.96
N VAL A 66 9.27 -8.23 -10.16
CA VAL A 66 9.87 -6.91 -10.32
C VAL A 66 9.09 -5.85 -9.53
N VAL A 67 7.77 -5.79 -9.70
CA VAL A 67 6.94 -4.81 -8.99
C VAL A 67 7.00 -5.02 -7.48
N ASN A 68 6.91 -6.25 -6.99
CA ASN A 68 7.02 -6.53 -5.57
C ASN A 68 8.39 -6.11 -5.00
N THR A 69 9.48 -6.38 -5.71
CA THR A 69 10.82 -5.92 -5.31
C THR A 69 10.87 -4.40 -5.24
N PHE A 70 10.33 -3.69 -6.24
CA PHE A 70 10.24 -2.24 -6.23
C PHE A 70 9.42 -1.72 -5.05
N VAL A 71 8.28 -2.34 -4.76
CA VAL A 71 7.43 -1.97 -3.62
C VAL A 71 8.19 -2.12 -2.31
N ILE A 72 8.89 -3.24 -2.10
CA ILE A 72 9.68 -3.48 -0.88
C ILE A 72 10.79 -2.43 -0.75
N ILE A 73 11.53 -2.16 -1.83
CA ILE A 73 12.58 -1.13 -1.83
C ILE A 73 11.98 0.24 -1.52
N ALA A 74 10.83 0.58 -2.11
CA ALA A 74 10.15 1.85 -1.87
C ALA A 74 9.70 2.00 -0.40
N ILE A 75 9.15 0.94 0.21
CA ILE A 75 8.82 0.94 1.64
C ILE A 75 10.09 1.17 2.46
N PHE A 76 11.15 0.40 2.20
CA PHE A 76 12.40 0.50 2.95
C PHE A 76 12.99 1.92 2.87
N LEU A 77 13.06 2.49 1.66
CA LEU A 77 13.51 3.85 1.45
C LEU A 77 12.61 4.87 2.13
N ALA A 78 11.29 4.70 2.07
CA ALA A 78 10.37 5.62 2.74
C ALA A 78 10.60 5.64 4.25
N PHE A 79 10.68 4.48 4.89
CA PHE A 79 10.96 4.38 6.33
C PHE A 79 12.33 4.96 6.68
N PHE A 80 13.36 4.66 5.89
CA PHE A 80 14.71 5.15 6.13
C PHE A 80 14.87 6.67 5.93
N VAL A 81 14.37 7.21 4.82
CA VAL A 81 14.51 8.63 4.46
C VAL A 81 13.65 9.50 5.35
N PHE A 82 12.39 9.12 5.57
CA PHE A 82 11.47 9.92 6.38
C PHE A 82 11.63 9.66 7.89
N LYS A 83 12.47 8.68 8.29
CA LYS A 83 12.69 8.25 9.67
C LYS A 83 11.37 7.89 10.35
N LEU A 84 10.58 7.05 9.68
CA LEU A 84 9.27 6.57 10.12
C LEU A 84 9.36 5.31 10.99
#